data_AF-A0A947NKX2-F1
#
_entry.id   AF-A0A947NKX2-F1
#
_cell.length_a   1.000
_cell.length_b   1.000
_cell.length_c   1.000
_cell.angle_alpha   90.00
_cell.angle_beta   90.00
_cell.angle_gamma   90.00
#
_symmetry.space_group_name_H-M   'P 1'
#
loop_
_entity.id
_entity.type
_entity.pdbx_description
1 polymer ?
#
loop_
_entity_poly.entity_id
_entity_poly.type
_entity_poly.pdbx_seq_one_letter_code
_entity_poly.pdbx_strand_id
1 'polypeptide(L)'
;MAENEVENVAGESKGDKFKRLASKRVVNAIQKIELLTNLAGPGYESTPEEVTKILTALQSSVDKVKAAFLKQKIDKTVFKL
;
A
#
# COMPACT_ATOMS: atom_id res chain seq x y z
N MET A 1 15.03 11.64 11.80
CA MET A 1 13.58 11.89 11.74
C MET A 1 13.36 12.79 10.54
N ALA A 2 13.09 12.23 9.36
CA ALA A 2 13.00 13.00 8.12
C ALA A 2 11.58 13.53 7.97
N GLU A 3 11.40 14.80 8.31
CA GLU A 3 10.25 15.61 7.92
C GLU A 3 10.15 15.56 6.40
N ASN A 4 9.05 14.97 5.94
CA ASN A 4 8.83 14.82 4.51
C ASN A 4 7.63 15.70 4.21
N GLU A 5 7.89 17.01 4.14
CA GLU A 5 6.94 18.02 3.70
C GLU A 5 6.64 17.80 2.22
N VAL A 6 5.38 17.53 1.91
CA VAL A 6 4.92 17.32 0.53
C VAL A 6 4.58 18.69 -0.02
N GLU A 7 5.59 19.45 -0.42
CA GLU A 7 5.37 20.74 -1.10
C GLU A 7 4.46 20.51 -2.32
N ASN A 8 3.40 21.31 -2.42
CA ASN A 8 2.50 21.33 -3.55
C ASN A 8 3.18 22.11 -4.67
N VAL A 9 3.81 21.41 -5.62
CA VAL A 9 4.45 22.06 -6.76
C VAL A 9 3.35 22.64 -7.64
N ALA A 10 3.17 23.96 -7.58
CA ALA A 10 2.21 24.68 -8.41
C ALA A 10 2.54 24.45 -9.89
N GLY A 11 1.73 23.63 -10.56
CA GLY A 11 1.92 23.24 -11.97
C GLY A 11 2.06 21.72 -12.22
N GLU A 12 2.03 20.87 -11.19
CA GLU A 12 2.12 19.41 -11.41
C GLU A 12 0.89 18.85 -12.16
N SER A 13 1.12 18.09 -13.23
CA SER A 13 0.06 17.35 -13.92
C SER A 13 -0.54 16.30 -12.98
N LYS A 14 -1.81 15.93 -13.20
CA LYS A 14 -2.48 14.86 -12.42
C LYS A 14 -1.66 13.56 -12.39
N GLY A 15 -0.94 13.26 -13.48
CA GLY A 15 -0.04 12.11 -13.58
C GLY A 15 1.21 12.24 -12.71
N ASP A 16 1.82 13.42 -12.66
CA ASP A 16 3.03 13.66 -11.87
C ASP A 16 2.70 13.72 -10.38
N LYS A 17 1.55 14.31 -10.02
CA LYS A 17 0.98 14.25 -8.67
C LYS A 17 0.73 12.82 -8.22
N PHE A 18 0.17 11.98 -9.11
CA PHE A 18 -0.04 10.56 -8.84
C PHE A 18 1.28 9.84 -8.59
N LYS A 19 2.27 9.98 -9.49
CA LYS A 19 3.60 9.35 -9.34
C LYS A 19 4.25 9.76 -8.03
N ARG A 20 4.28 11.06 -7.71
CA ARG A 20 4.89 11.59 -6.48
C ARG A 20 4.23 11.03 -5.21
N LEU A 21 2.90 11.08 -5.14
CA LEU A 21 2.15 10.54 -4.01
C LEU A 21 2.26 9.02 -3.93
N ALA A 22 2.21 8.31 -5.05
CA ALA A 22 2.32 6.86 -5.11
C ALA A 22 3.70 6.41 -4.64
N SER A 23 4.78 6.97 -5.18
CA SER A 23 6.15 6.66 -4.77
C SER A 23 6.34 6.84 -3.26
N LYS A 24 5.93 7.99 -2.72
CA LYS A 24 6.06 8.24 -1.28
C LYS A 24 5.22 7.27 -0.43
N ARG A 25 3.97 7.03 -0.83
CA ARG A 25 3.05 6.15 -0.07
C ARG A 25 3.50 4.70 -0.11
N VAL A 26 3.98 4.21 -1.25
CA VAL A 26 4.49 2.85 -1.41
C VAL A 26 5.77 2.65 -0.60
N VAL A 27 6.73 3.59 -0.66
CA VAL A 27 7.95 3.53 0.15
C VAL A 27 7.62 3.47 1.65
N ASN A 28 6.74 4.35 2.12
CA ASN A 28 6.32 4.34 3.52
C ASN A 28 5.59 3.05 3.91
N ALA A 29 4.79 2.46 3.02
CA ALA A 29 4.10 1.21 3.27
C ALA A 29 5.10 0.04 3.38
N ILE A 30 6.08 -0.04 2.48
CA ILE A 30 7.14 -1.05 2.50
C ILE A 30 7.94 -0.95 3.81
N GLN A 31 8.39 0.25 4.18
CA GLN A 31 9.13 0.46 5.44
C GLN A 31 8.35 -0.02 6.66
N LYS A 32 7.03 0.24 6.70
CA LYS A 32 6.18 -0.24 7.80
C LYS A 32 6.03 -1.76 7.81
N ILE A 33 5.99 -2.39 6.65
CA ILE A 33 5.94 -3.85 6.53
C ILE A 33 7.26 -4.47 6.98
N GLU A 34 8.40 -3.87 6.62
CA GLU A 34 9.73 -4.32 7.04
C GLU A 34 9.91 -4.26 8.57
N LEU A 35 9.28 -3.28 9.25
CA LEU A 35 9.27 -3.26 10.72
C LEU A 35 8.62 -4.51 11.33
N LEU A 36 7.68 -5.14 10.63
CA LEU A 36 7.09 -6.40 11.08
C LEU A 36 8.09 -7.55 10.95
N THR A 37 9.03 -7.49 10.01
CA THR A 37 10.12 -8.47 9.91
C THR A 37 11.04 -8.41 11.13
N ASN A 38 11.19 -7.25 11.77
CA ASN A 38 11.95 -7.13 13.02
C ASN A 38 11.30 -7.92 14.18
N LEU A 39 9.99 -8.21 14.10
CA LEU A 39 9.30 -9.07 15.06
C LEU A 39 9.66 -10.55 14.91
N ALA A 40 10.31 -10.96 13.81
CA ALA A 40 10.89 -12.29 13.66
C ALA A 40 12.27 -12.40 14.34
N GLY A 41 12.75 -11.34 14.98
CA GLY A 41 14.01 -11.33 15.72
C GLY A 41 13.93 -12.05 17.07
N PRO A 42 15.08 -12.32 17.70
CA PRO A 42 15.18 -13.14 18.93
C PRO A 42 14.54 -12.52 20.17
N GLY A 43 14.10 -11.25 20.10
CA GLY A 43 13.43 -10.56 21.20
C GLY A 43 11.92 -10.81 21.27
N TYR A 44 11.35 -11.58 20.35
CA TYR A 44 9.91 -11.80 20.23
C TYR A 44 9.60 -13.26 19.96
N GLU A 45 8.57 -13.78 20.62
CA GLU A 45 7.98 -15.07 20.33
C GLU A 45 6.66 -14.84 19.62
N SER A 46 6.53 -15.37 18.42
CA SER A 46 5.28 -15.34 17.66
C SER A 46 4.87 -16.77 17.34
N THR A 47 3.61 -17.10 17.60
CA THR A 47 3.05 -18.38 17.19
C THR A 47 2.84 -18.41 15.67
N PRO A 48 2.87 -19.59 15.03
CA PRO A 48 2.56 -19.71 13.60
C PRO A 48 1.19 -19.14 13.22
N GLU A 49 0.21 -19.21 14.12
CA GLU A 49 -1.12 -18.65 13.94
C GLU A 49 -1.12 -17.12 13.88
N GLU A 50 -0.36 -16.47 14.76
CA GLU A 50 -0.23 -15.01 14.79
C GLU A 50 0.47 -14.49 13.54
N VAL A 51 1.54 -15.16 13.12
CA VAL A 51 2.23 -14.84 11.85
C VAL A 51 1.25 -14.96 10.68
N THR A 52 0.45 -16.03 10.65
CA THR A 52 -0.56 -16.24 9.60
C THR A 52 -1.61 -15.13 9.60
N LYS A 53 -2.09 -14.69 10.77
CA LYS A 53 -3.05 -13.59 10.90
C LYS A 53 -2.47 -12.26 10.39
N ILE A 54 -1.20 -11.97 10.74
CA ILE A 54 -0.50 -10.76 10.26
C ILE A 54 -0.39 -10.77 8.74
N LEU A 55 0.10 -11.87 8.17
CA LEU A 55 0.25 -12.00 6.71
C LEU A 55 -1.10 -11.91 5.98
N THR A 56 -2.15 -12.54 6.52
CA THR A 56 -3.51 -12.49 5.95
C THR A 56 -4.07 -11.06 5.96
N ALA A 57 -3.84 -10.30 7.03
CA ALA A 57 -4.28 -8.91 7.13
C ALA A 57 -3.54 -8.02 6.12
N LEU A 58 -2.22 -8.21 5.96
CA LEU A 58 -1.42 -7.51 4.96
C LEU A 58 -1.90 -7.81 3.55
N GLN A 59 -2.10 -9.09 3.22
CA GLN A 59 -2.59 -9.52 1.91
C GLN A 59 -3.97 -8.91 1.61
N SER A 60 -4.89 -8.93 2.58
CA SER A 60 -6.21 -8.32 2.43
C SER A 60 -6.14 -6.81 2.12
N SER A 61 -5.15 -6.11 2.67
CA SER A 61 -4.92 -4.69 2.35
C SER A 61 -4.45 -4.50 0.90
N VAL A 62 -3.51 -5.34 0.45
CA VAL A 62 -3.03 -5.35 -0.94
C VAL A 62 -4.16 -5.68 -1.92
N ASP A 63 -5.03 -6.64 -1.57
CA ASP A 63 -6.18 -7.02 -2.40
C ASP A 63 -7.18 -5.87 -2.55
N LYS A 64 -7.41 -5.07 -1.50
CA LYS A 64 -8.23 -3.85 -1.57
C LYS A 64 -7.62 -2.80 -2.50
N VAL A 65 -6.31 -2.60 -2.43
CA VAL A 65 -5.58 -1.69 -3.34
C VAL A 65 -5.74 -2.19 -4.78
N LYS A 66 -5.47 -3.48 -5.03
CA LYS A 66 -5.64 -4.11 -6.33
C LYS A 66 -7.07 -3.94 -6.85
N ALA A 67 -8.09 -4.20 -6.02
CA ALA A 67 -9.49 -4.02 -6.38
C ALA A 67 -9.83 -2.56 -6.72
N ALA A 68 -9.27 -1.58 -6.00
CA ALA A 68 -9.48 -0.16 -6.30
C ALA A 68 -8.89 0.24 -7.66
N PHE A 69 -7.68 -0.21 -7.98
CA PHE A 69 -7.05 0.04 -9.29
C PHE A 69 -7.74 -0.73 -10.43
N LEU A 70 -8.25 -1.93 -10.17
CA LEU A 70 -9.01 -2.71 -11.15
C LEU A 70 -10.41 -2.15 -11.40
N LYS A 71 -11.12 -1.70 -10.35
CA LYS A 71 -12.44 -1.05 -10.49
C LYS A 71 -12.38 0.24 -11.31
N GLN A 72 -11.26 0.97 -11.26
CA GLN A 72 -11.07 2.15 -12.12
C GLN A 72 -10.97 1.83 -13.62
N LYS A 73 -10.74 0.57 -14.00
CA LYS A 73 -10.74 0.11 -15.41
C LYS A 73 -12.06 -0.52 -15.86
N ILE A 74 -13.05 -0.68 -14.98
CA ILE A 74 -14.37 -1.14 -15.38
C ILE A 74 -15.14 0.08 -15.87
N ASP A 75 -14.83 0.51 -17.08
CA ASP A 75 -15.80 1.19 -17.90
C ASP A 75 -17.05 0.32 -17.96
N LYS A 76 -18.18 0.97 -17.74
CA LYS A 76 -19.50 0.39 -17.59
C LYS A 76 -19.94 -0.18 -18.94
N THR A 77 -19.38 -1.33 -19.36
CA THR A 77 -19.80 -1.96 -20.62
C THR A 77 -21.14 -2.65 -20.39
N VAL A 78 -22.16 -1.92 -20.79
CA VAL A 78 -23.55 -2.28 -21.02
C VAL A 78 -23.69 -3.75 -21.40
N PHE A 79 -24.42 -4.51 -20.59
CA PHE A 79 -24.98 -5.81 -20.99
C PHE A 79 -25.84 -5.59 -22.24
N LYS A 80 -25.44 -6.16 -23.37
CA LYS A 80 -26.29 -6.28 -24.56
C LYS A 80 -26.71 -7.73 -24.70
N LEU A 81 -28.03 -7.92 -24.77
CA LEU A 81 -28.70 -9.16 -25.14
C LEU A 81 -28.41 -9.52 -26.60
#